data_AF-A0A4Q3DM58-F1
#
_entry.id   AF-A0A4Q3DM58-F1
#
_cell.length_a   1.000
_cell.length_b   1.000
_cell.length_c   1.000
_cell.angle_alpha   90.00
_cell.angle_beta   90.00
_cell.angle_gamma   90.00
#
_symmetry.space_group_name_H-M   'P 1'
#
loop_
_entity.id
_entity.type
_entity.pdbx_description
1 polymer ?
#
loop_
_entity_poly.entity_id
_entity_poly.type
_entity_poly.pdbx_seq_one_letter_code
_entity_poly.pdbx_strand_id
1 'polypeptide(L)'
;MADQAAFIARYHEVVDDLDRNGRSDNETMWLLGSLVARLVTGSDADNWIHFKQILDDKSLTELVDTLDRNAATYQAEGKTKAAYVARLLGISLVAGRVPDPELRKRDTLLDGFISTAAVVYIQQHTAKQPPPAG
;
A
#
# COMPACT_ATOMS: atom_id res chain seq x y z
N MET A 1 1.95 21.88 12.64
CA MET A 1 1.45 21.05 13.75
C MET A 1 0.02 20.56 13.51
N ALA A 2 -0.89 21.38 12.96
CA ALA A 2 -2.24 20.93 12.58
C ALA A 2 -2.23 19.80 11.52
N ASP A 3 -1.30 19.83 10.57
CA ASP A 3 -1.25 18.87 9.46
C ASP A 3 -0.88 17.45 9.90
N GLN A 4 0.01 17.31 10.90
CA GLN A 4 0.41 15.99 11.40
C GLN A 4 -0.72 15.33 12.20
N ALA A 5 -1.38 16.06 13.09
CA ALA A 5 -2.49 15.50 13.88
C ALA A 5 -3.67 15.10 12.97
N ALA A 6 -3.98 15.93 11.96
CA ALA A 6 -5.00 15.61 10.96
C ALA A 6 -4.60 14.39 10.12
N PHE A 7 -3.34 14.28 9.71
CA PHE A 7 -2.81 13.10 9.03
C PHE A 7 -2.95 11.84 9.88
N ILE A 8 -2.52 11.89 11.15
CA ILE A 8 -2.60 10.75 12.07
C ILE A 8 -4.06 10.31 12.25
N ALA A 9 -4.99 11.24 12.46
CA ALA A 9 -6.42 10.92 12.56
C ALA A 9 -6.94 10.22 11.29
N ARG A 10 -6.62 10.77 10.12
CA ARG A 10 -7.01 10.19 8.82
C ARG A 10 -6.37 8.81 8.58
N TYR A 11 -5.11 8.64 8.97
CA TYR A 11 -4.45 7.34 8.95
C TYR A 11 -5.21 6.34 9.81
N HIS A 12 -5.65 6.77 11.00
CA HIS A 12 -6.43 5.92 11.88
C HIS A 12 -7.74 5.46 11.24
N GLU A 13 -8.51 6.39 10.69
CA GLU A 13 -9.76 6.09 9.99
C GLU A 13 -9.58 5.12 8.83
N VAL A 14 -8.59 5.34 7.97
CA VAL A 14 -8.37 4.50 6.78
C VAL A 14 -8.00 3.06 7.15
N VAL A 15 -7.14 2.87 8.14
CA VAL A 15 -6.76 1.52 8.59
C VAL A 15 -7.89 0.85 9.37
N ASP A 16 -8.71 1.60 10.11
CA ASP A 16 -9.90 1.03 10.77
C ASP A 16 -10.93 0.56 9.72
N ASP A 17 -11.11 1.32 8.64
CA ASP A 17 -11.96 0.93 7.52
C ASP A 17 -11.42 -0.31 6.80
N LEU A 18 -10.10 -0.40 6.62
CA LEU A 18 -9.44 -1.60 6.10
C LEU A 18 -9.78 -2.83 6.94
N ASP A 19 -9.61 -2.73 8.25
CA ASP A 19 -9.82 -3.83 9.19
C ASP A 19 -11.29 -4.29 9.22
N ARG A 20 -12.25 -3.36 9.07
CA ARG A 20 -13.68 -3.66 9.08
C ARG A 20 -14.19 -4.22 7.75
N ASN A 21 -13.74 -3.63 6.64
CA ASN A 21 -14.39 -3.80 5.34
C ASN A 21 -13.44 -4.36 4.27
N GLY A 22 -12.20 -3.86 4.22
CA GLY A 22 -11.28 -4.18 3.13
C GLY A 22 -10.62 -5.55 3.23
N ARG A 23 -10.37 -6.08 4.44
CA ARG A 23 -9.72 -7.38 4.64
C ARG A 23 -10.54 -8.58 4.14
N SER A 24 -11.86 -8.45 4.15
CA SER A 24 -12.78 -9.52 3.71
C SER A 24 -13.21 -9.35 2.25
N ASP A 25 -12.88 -8.22 1.61
CA ASP A 25 -13.20 -7.97 0.22
C ASP A 25 -12.11 -8.52 -0.71
N ASN A 26 -12.39 -9.65 -1.34
CA ASN A 26 -11.44 -10.36 -2.21
C ASN A 26 -10.88 -9.48 -3.34
N GLU A 27 -11.69 -8.57 -3.88
CA GLU A 27 -11.26 -7.66 -4.95
C GLU A 27 -10.28 -6.61 -4.45
N THR A 28 -10.56 -5.99 -3.29
CA THR A 28 -9.66 -5.05 -2.63
C THR A 28 -8.33 -5.73 -2.27
N MET A 29 -8.39 -6.95 -1.73
CA MET A 29 -7.19 -7.75 -1.43
C MET A 29 -6.38 -8.07 -2.69
N TRP A 30 -7.05 -8.44 -3.78
CA TRP A 30 -6.39 -8.72 -5.05
C TRP A 30 -5.73 -7.47 -5.63
N LEU A 31 -6.44 -6.33 -5.65
CA LEU A 31 -5.90 -5.05 -6.10
C LEU A 31 -4.70 -4.61 -5.26
N LEU A 32 -4.80 -4.69 -3.93
CA LEU A 32 -3.72 -4.37 -3.01
C LEU A 32 -2.49 -5.24 -3.27
N GLY A 33 -2.67 -6.57 -3.30
CA GLY A 33 -1.58 -7.51 -3.56
C GLY A 33 -0.92 -7.26 -4.90
N SER A 34 -1.71 -7.03 -5.96
CA SER A 34 -1.18 -6.81 -7.32
C SER A 34 -0.34 -5.55 -7.44
N LEU A 35 -0.79 -4.44 -6.85
CA LEU A 35 -0.10 -3.15 -6.94
C LEU A 35 1.18 -3.16 -6.12
N VAL A 36 1.13 -3.71 -4.90
CA VAL A 36 2.29 -3.82 -4.02
C VAL A 36 3.31 -4.77 -4.60
N ALA A 37 2.89 -5.94 -5.10
CA ALA A 37 3.78 -6.86 -5.78
C ALA A 37 4.52 -6.17 -6.93
N ARG A 38 3.81 -5.43 -7.78
CA ARG A 38 4.45 -4.68 -8.88
C ARG A 38 5.49 -3.67 -8.39
N LEU A 39 5.19 -2.91 -7.33
CA LEU A 39 6.12 -1.94 -6.76
C LEU A 39 7.37 -2.63 -6.19
N VAL A 40 7.18 -3.70 -5.41
CA VAL A 40 8.28 -4.45 -4.80
C VAL A 40 9.13 -5.14 -5.87
N THR A 41 8.53 -5.90 -6.79
CA THR A 41 9.27 -6.62 -7.85
C THR A 41 9.92 -5.69 -8.88
N GLY A 42 9.43 -4.46 -9.00
CA GLY A 42 10.04 -3.43 -9.85
C GLY A 42 11.18 -2.67 -9.19
N SER A 43 11.57 -3.07 -7.97
CA SER A 43 12.61 -2.46 -7.15
C SER A 43 13.58 -3.52 -6.63
N ASP A 44 14.66 -3.09 -5.98
CA ASP A 44 15.60 -3.98 -5.28
C ASP A 44 15.12 -4.40 -3.87
N ALA A 45 13.83 -4.18 -3.55
CA ALA A 45 13.26 -4.51 -2.25
C ALA A 45 12.67 -5.93 -2.19
N ASP A 46 12.82 -6.59 -1.05
CA ASP A 46 12.28 -7.95 -0.81
C ASP A 46 10.79 -7.93 -0.43
N ASN A 47 10.32 -6.85 0.18
CA ASN A 47 8.96 -6.70 0.69
C ASN A 47 8.60 -5.22 0.83
N TRP A 48 7.36 -4.94 1.22
CA TRP A 48 6.85 -3.57 1.35
C TRP A 48 7.63 -2.74 2.38
N ILE A 49 8.02 -3.33 3.50
CA ILE A 49 8.79 -2.63 4.55
C ILE A 49 10.15 -2.19 3.99
N HIS A 50 10.88 -3.11 3.37
CA HIS A 50 12.16 -2.83 2.73
C HIS A 50 11.99 -1.77 1.63
N PHE A 51 10.91 -1.86 0.82
CA PHE A 51 10.59 -0.88 -0.21
C PHE A 51 10.46 0.53 0.36
N LYS A 52 9.72 0.73 1.46
CA LYS A 52 9.60 2.05 2.10
C LYS A 52 10.94 2.60 2.61
N GLN A 53 11.84 1.71 3.05
CA GLN A 53 13.14 2.08 3.62
C GLN A 53 14.15 2.53 2.57
N ILE A 54 14.11 1.96 1.36
CA ILE A 54 15.06 2.31 0.28
C ILE A 54 14.66 3.57 -0.48
N LEU A 55 13.43 4.05 -0.34
CA LEU A 55 13.00 5.29 -0.98
C LEU A 55 13.73 6.49 -0.37
N ASP A 56 14.37 7.30 -1.20
CA ASP A 56 14.78 8.63 -0.79
C ASP A 56 13.56 9.59 -0.73
N ASP A 57 13.76 10.78 -0.16
CA ASP A 57 12.68 11.74 0.05
C ASP A 57 12.02 12.20 -1.26
N LYS A 58 12.80 12.27 -2.34
CA LYS A 58 12.32 12.65 -3.67
C LYS A 58 11.42 11.56 -4.24
N SER A 59 11.89 10.33 -4.28
CA SER A 59 11.19 9.16 -4.81
C SER A 59 9.92 8.87 -3.99
N LEU A 60 9.99 9.05 -2.67
CA LEU A 60 8.82 8.98 -1.80
C LEU A 60 7.76 10.01 -2.22
N THR A 61 8.15 11.27 -2.35
CA THR A 61 7.22 12.36 -2.72
C THR A 61 6.59 12.10 -4.09
N GLU A 62 7.41 11.76 -5.09
CA GLU A 62 6.92 11.46 -6.45
C GLU A 62 5.96 10.26 -6.48
N LEU A 63 6.23 9.23 -5.68
CA LEU A 63 5.36 8.06 -5.57
C LEU A 63 4.04 8.38 -4.89
N VAL A 64 4.07 9.13 -3.78
CA VAL A 64 2.86 9.59 -3.08
C VAL A 64 1.99 10.43 -4.02
N ASP A 65 2.58 11.41 -4.72
CA ASP A 65 1.87 12.23 -5.71
C ASP A 65 1.27 11.41 -6.85
N THR A 66 1.96 10.34 -7.27
CA THR A 66 1.47 9.43 -8.30
C THR A 66 0.28 8.61 -7.80
N LEU A 67 0.37 8.07 -6.58
CA LEU A 67 -0.71 7.32 -5.96
C LEU A 67 -1.94 8.20 -5.72
N ASP A 68 -1.77 9.45 -5.29
CA ASP A 68 -2.88 10.39 -5.10
C ASP A 68 -3.56 10.76 -6.41
N ARG A 69 -2.79 11.01 -7.48
CA ARG A 69 -3.34 11.23 -8.83
C ARG A 69 -4.10 10.01 -9.33
N ASN A 70 -3.53 8.82 -9.18
CA ASN A 70 -4.19 7.58 -9.57
C ASN A 70 -5.48 7.37 -8.78
N ALA A 71 -5.48 7.64 -7.47
CA ALA A 71 -6.67 7.54 -6.65
C ALA A 71 -7.77 8.51 -7.10
N ALA A 72 -7.42 9.75 -7.44
CA ALA A 72 -8.37 10.72 -7.96
C ALA A 72 -8.96 10.27 -9.32
N THR A 73 -8.13 9.77 -10.23
CA THR A 73 -8.57 9.21 -11.52
C THR A 73 -9.50 8.03 -11.32
N TYR A 74 -9.12 7.05 -10.49
CA TYR A 74 -9.97 5.89 -10.19
C TYR A 74 -11.31 6.30 -9.57
N GLN A 75 -11.32 7.30 -8.69
CA GLN A 75 -12.54 7.83 -8.11
C GLN A 75 -13.46 8.45 -9.19
N ALA A 76 -12.90 9.25 -10.09
CA ALA A 76 -13.65 9.86 -11.19
C ALA A 76 -14.21 8.82 -12.17
N GLU A 77 -13.52 7.69 -12.34
CA GLU A 77 -13.96 6.56 -13.15
C GLU A 77 -14.93 5.60 -12.42
N GLY A 78 -15.29 5.88 -11.16
CA GLY A 78 -16.16 5.01 -10.35
C GLY A 78 -15.48 3.74 -9.82
N LYS A 79 -14.15 3.60 -9.98
CA LYS A 79 -13.33 2.48 -9.49
C LYS A 79 -12.95 2.71 -8.01
N THR A 80 -13.95 2.73 -7.14
CA THR A 80 -13.81 3.10 -5.73
C THR A 80 -12.79 2.24 -4.97
N LYS A 81 -12.74 0.92 -5.21
CA LYS A 81 -11.78 0.01 -4.57
C LYS A 81 -10.33 0.27 -4.99
N ALA A 82 -10.11 0.52 -6.28
CA ALA A 82 -8.77 0.89 -6.77
C ALA A 82 -8.34 2.26 -6.21
N ALA A 83 -9.25 3.22 -6.13
CA ALA A 83 -9.00 4.52 -5.50
C ALA A 83 -8.63 4.36 -4.01
N TYR A 84 -9.36 3.50 -3.30
CA TYR A 84 -9.10 3.17 -1.91
C TYR A 84 -7.71 2.56 -1.71
N VAL A 85 -7.35 1.53 -2.49
CA VAL A 85 -6.04 0.87 -2.41
C VAL A 85 -4.90 1.85 -2.68
N ALA A 86 -5.02 2.72 -3.70
CA ALA A 86 -4.01 3.72 -4.01
C ALA A 86 -3.80 4.71 -2.84
N ARG A 87 -4.90 5.20 -2.22
CA ARG A 87 -4.82 6.07 -1.03
C ARG A 87 -4.20 5.38 0.17
N LEU A 88 -4.56 4.12 0.42
CA LEU A 88 -4.01 3.34 1.52
C LEU A 88 -2.49 3.22 1.41
N LEU A 89 -1.97 2.92 0.22
CA LEU A 89 -0.54 2.83 -0.02
C LEU A 89 0.17 4.18 0.14
N GLY A 90 -0.41 5.26 -0.39
CA GLY A 90 0.13 6.61 -0.22
C GLY A 90 0.24 7.00 1.26
N ILE A 91 -0.80 6.72 2.03
CA ILE A 91 -0.84 6.99 3.47
C ILE A 91 0.17 6.12 4.25
N SER A 92 0.33 4.84 3.90
CA SER A 92 1.34 3.95 4.52
C SER A 92 2.79 4.41 4.25
N LEU A 93 3.05 4.94 3.05
CA LEU A 93 4.35 5.50 2.69
C LEU A 93 4.71 6.71 3.56
N VAL A 94 3.77 7.64 3.73
CA VAL A 94 3.97 8.84 4.55
C VAL A 94 4.08 8.49 6.04
N ALA A 95 3.29 7.52 6.53
CA ALA A 95 3.30 7.12 7.93
C ALA A 95 4.68 6.65 8.41
N GLY A 96 5.46 6.00 7.54
CA GLY A 96 6.83 5.59 7.84
C GLY A 96 7.80 6.74 8.13
N ARG A 97 7.44 7.99 7.79
CA ARG A 97 8.27 9.19 8.01
C ARG A 97 7.82 10.05 9.19
N VAL A 98 6.66 9.77 9.77
CA VAL A 98 6.14 10.55 10.89
C VAL A 98 6.73 10.01 12.19
N PRO A 99 7.39 10.86 13.02
CA PRO A 99 8.02 10.43 14.26
C PRO A 99 7.00 10.30 15.41
N ASP A 100 5.94 9.51 15.20
CA ASP A 100 4.90 9.24 16.19
C ASP A 100 4.92 7.75 16.61
N PRO A 101 5.11 7.43 17.91
CA PRO A 101 5.21 6.04 18.37
C PRO A 101 3.94 5.21 18.19
N GLU A 102 2.76 5.80 18.36
CA GLU A 102 1.47 5.09 18.26
C GLU A 102 1.13 4.81 16.80
N LEU A 103 1.37 5.79 15.93
CA LEU A 103 1.30 5.61 14.49
C LEU A 103 2.23 4.49 14.04
N ARG A 104 3.49 4.47 14.50
CA ARG A 104 4.48 3.44 14.10
C ARG A 104 4.05 2.03 14.48
N LYS A 105 3.49 1.84 15.69
CA LYS A 105 2.96 0.54 16.11
C LYS A 105 1.88 0.06 15.14
N ARG A 106 0.97 0.96 14.77
CA ARG A 106 -0.14 0.62 13.87
C ARG A 106 0.30 0.44 12.42
N ASP A 107 1.30 1.21 11.99
CA ASP A 107 1.92 1.07 10.68
C ASP A 107 2.67 -0.24 10.51
N THR A 108 3.30 -0.75 11.57
CA THR A 108 3.90 -2.09 11.56
C THR A 108 2.87 -3.19 11.27
N LEU A 109 1.65 -3.06 11.81
CA LEU A 109 0.56 -4.01 11.55
C LEU A 109 0.05 -3.89 10.12
N LEU A 110 -0.13 -2.67 9.63
CA LEU A 110 -0.53 -2.42 8.26
C LEU A 110 0.52 -2.95 7.28
N ASP A 111 1.80 -2.73 7.56
CA ASP A 111 2.92 -3.20 6.74
C ASP A 111 2.99 -4.71 6.61
N GLY A 112 2.81 -5.43 7.72
CA GLY A 112 2.76 -6.89 7.71
C GLY A 112 1.59 -7.41 6.86
N PHE A 113 0.45 -6.74 6.94
CA PHE A 113 -0.72 -7.06 6.13
C PHE A 113 -0.49 -6.79 4.64
N ILE A 114 0.01 -5.61 4.28
CA ILE A 114 0.36 -5.23 2.90
C ILE A 114 1.39 -6.21 2.31
N SER A 115 2.43 -6.54 3.07
CA SER A 115 3.46 -7.50 2.64
C SER A 115 2.86 -8.88 2.39
N THR A 116 1.95 -9.34 3.26
CA THR A 116 1.28 -10.63 3.11
C THR A 116 0.39 -10.63 1.86
N ALA A 117 -0.36 -9.57 1.59
CA ALA A 117 -1.19 -9.44 0.40
C ALA A 117 -0.34 -9.56 -0.89
N ALA A 118 0.84 -8.93 -0.92
CA ALA A 118 1.77 -9.03 -2.04
C ALA A 118 2.32 -10.45 -2.22
N VAL A 119 2.75 -11.10 -1.14
CA VAL A 119 3.26 -12.48 -1.18
C VAL A 119 2.19 -13.44 -1.68
N VAL A 120 0.96 -13.35 -1.16
CA VAL A 120 -0.16 -14.19 -1.60
C VAL A 120 -0.45 -13.98 -3.08
N TYR A 121 -0.48 -12.72 -3.54
CA TYR A 121 -0.68 -12.41 -4.96
C TYR A 121 0.43 -13.02 -5.83
N ILE A 122 1.70 -12.82 -5.47
CA ILE A 122 2.85 -13.36 -6.20
C ILE A 122 2.73 -14.88 -6.27
N GLN A 123 2.53 -15.58 -5.16
CA GLN A 123 2.44 -17.04 -5.12
C GLN A 123 1.30 -17.57 -6.01
N GLN A 124 0.13 -16.93 -5.99
CA GLN A 124 -1.02 -17.35 -6.80
C GLN A 124 -0.82 -17.11 -8.31
N HIS A 125 0.08 -16.20 -8.69
CA HIS A 125 0.30 -15.79 -10.08
C HIS A 125 1.62 -16.32 -10.68
N THR A 126 2.66 -16.57 -9.89
CA THR A 126 3.87 -17.29 -10.35
C THR A 126 3.64 -18.78 -10.45
N ALA A 127 2.81 -19.38 -9.58
CA ALA A 127 2.42 -20.80 -9.68
C ALA A 127 1.57 -21.12 -10.92
N LYS A 128 1.10 -20.12 -11.68
CA LYS A 128 0.32 -20.28 -12.91
C LYS A 128 1.14 -20.18 -14.20
N GLN A 129 2.45 -19.88 -14.12
CA GLN A 129 3.33 -19.95 -15.29
C GLN A 129 4.08 -21.29 -15.27
N PRO A 130 3.84 -22.20 -16.24
CA PRO A 130 4.73 -23.35 -16.41
C PRO A 130 6.15 -22.83 -16.73
N PRO A 131 7.21 -23.54 -16.28
CA PRO A 131 8.57 -23.13 -16.58
C PRO A 131 8.75 -22.99 -18.10
N PRO A 132 9.54 -22.02 -18.58
CA PRO A 132 9.86 -21.93 -20.00
C PRO A 132 10.49 -23.26 -20.42
N ALA A 133 9.91 -23.88 -21.46
CA ALA A 133 10.46 -25.07 -22.06
C ALA A 133 11.86 -24.74 -22.57
N GLY A 134 12.88 -25.20 -21.84
CA GLY A 134 14.26 -25.27 -22.31
C GLY A 134 14.46 -26.46 -23.24
#